data_AF-A0A2R5F3I2-F1
#
_entry.id   AF-A0A2R5F3I2-F1
#
_cell.length_a   1.000
_cell.length_b   1.000
_cell.length_c   1.000
_cell.angle_alpha   90.00
_cell.angle_beta   90.00
_cell.angle_gamma   90.00
#
_symmetry.space_group_name_H-M   'P 1'
#
loop_
_entity.id
_entity.type
_entity.pdbx_description
1 polymer ?
#
loop_
_entity_poly.entity_id
_entity_poly.type
_entity_poly.pdbx_seq_one_letter_code
_entity_poly.pdbx_strand_id
1 'polypeptide(L)'
;MLSGTDSQKAFWSFEDIVRTKETIGSYVNGGIITIVWYPTNTSSSYYTHGGKIYLNQNSPASKSITVHEIAHNYMYNIYGSMPSTPSCSPHYMDSASSQGCAWVEGWANFLSLYVNFSPIFEYTGGSTVNLENTSSFASGDSVEGRVAGALWDMYDAANEGDDKYTFAFSSIYRAMYDSKVNTFSEYWTKWKALGYSTNAKDCIKQNSIIYS
;
A
#
# COMPACT_ATOMS: atom_id res chain seq x y z
N MET A 1 16.84 -16.51 2.12
CA MET A 1 15.41 -16.79 1.85
C MET A 1 14.92 -17.81 2.84
N LEU A 2 13.77 -17.57 3.47
CA LEU A 2 13.13 -18.56 4.33
C LEU A 2 12.62 -19.72 3.44
N SER A 3 13.36 -20.82 3.40
CA SER A 3 12.94 -22.06 2.74
C SER A 3 11.86 -22.74 3.59
N GLY A 4 10.62 -22.30 3.43
CA GLY A 4 9.45 -22.95 4.03
C GLY A 4 8.94 -24.12 3.19
N THR A 5 8.46 -25.16 3.86
CA THR A 5 7.59 -26.18 3.25
C THR A 5 6.28 -25.57 2.75
N ASP A 6 5.58 -26.25 1.85
CA ASP A 6 4.29 -25.79 1.32
C ASP A 6 3.26 -25.53 2.43
N SER A 7 3.24 -26.36 3.48
CA SER A 7 2.38 -26.16 4.64
C SER A 7 2.73 -24.89 5.42
N GLN A 8 4.02 -24.57 5.57
CA GLN A 8 4.44 -23.32 6.22
C GLN A 8 4.03 -22.11 5.39
N LYS A 9 4.22 -22.16 4.06
CA LYS A 9 3.83 -21.08 3.16
C LYS A 9 2.31 -20.83 3.20
N ALA A 10 1.51 -21.89 3.19
CA ALA A 10 0.06 -21.77 3.35
C ALA A 10 -0.32 -21.13 4.69
N PHE A 11 0.38 -21.49 5.77
CA PHE A 11 0.15 -20.90 7.08
C PHE A 11 0.56 -19.43 7.14
N TRP A 12 1.70 -19.04 6.58
CA TRP A 12 2.14 -17.63 6.51
C TRP A 12 1.15 -16.77 5.72
N SER A 13 0.67 -17.26 4.57
CA SER A 13 -0.38 -16.57 3.83
C SER A 13 -1.68 -16.42 4.63
N PHE A 14 -2.06 -17.44 5.41
CA PHE A 14 -3.22 -17.34 6.29
C PHE A 14 -3.00 -16.33 7.44
N GLU A 15 -1.81 -16.34 8.04
CA GLU A 15 -1.40 -15.38 9.06
C GLU A 15 -1.45 -13.94 8.52
N ASP A 16 -1.02 -13.69 7.28
CA ASP A 16 -1.12 -12.37 6.65
C ASP A 16 -2.58 -11.90 6.50
N ILE A 17 -3.51 -12.81 6.18
CA ILE A 17 -4.96 -12.49 6.17
C ILE A 17 -5.44 -12.09 7.56
N VAL A 18 -5.13 -12.91 8.57
CA VAL A 18 -5.57 -12.69 9.96
C VAL A 18 -4.99 -11.40 10.50
N ARG A 19 -3.67 -11.22 10.39
CA ARG A 19 -2.94 -10.02 10.81
C ARG A 19 -3.53 -8.77 10.18
N THR A 20 -3.77 -8.79 8.87
CA THR A 20 -4.41 -7.64 8.19
C THR A 20 -5.80 -7.36 8.75
N LYS A 21 -6.66 -8.38 8.89
CA LYS A 21 -8.01 -8.22 9.43
C LYS A 21 -8.02 -7.72 10.87
N GLU A 22 -7.11 -8.17 11.71
CA GLU A 22 -7.01 -7.72 13.11
C GLU A 22 -6.53 -6.27 13.19
N THR A 23 -5.57 -5.87 12.35
CA THR A 23 -5.01 -4.52 12.37
C THR A 23 -5.98 -3.47 11.80
N ILE A 24 -6.68 -3.77 10.70
CA ILE A 24 -7.52 -2.76 10.01
C ILE A 24 -9.02 -3.09 9.94
N GLY A 25 -9.45 -4.27 10.41
CA GLY A 25 -10.85 -4.72 10.29
C GLY A 25 -11.86 -3.90 11.10
N SER A 26 -11.40 -3.12 12.09
CA SER A 26 -12.24 -2.17 12.82
C SER A 26 -12.65 -0.95 11.98
N TYR A 27 -11.91 -0.63 10.91
CA TYR A 27 -12.21 0.48 10.00
C TYR A 27 -13.14 0.07 8.86
N VAL A 28 -12.96 -1.13 8.30
CA VAL A 28 -13.87 -1.70 7.31
C VAL A 28 -13.79 -3.22 7.29
N ASN A 29 -14.89 -3.87 6.94
CA ASN A 29 -14.86 -5.27 6.54
C ASN A 29 -14.23 -5.37 5.14
N GLY A 30 -13.00 -5.91 5.05
CA GLY A 30 -12.28 -6.16 3.80
C GLY A 30 -12.91 -7.21 2.89
N GLY A 31 -14.10 -7.72 3.21
CA GLY A 31 -14.82 -8.71 2.43
C GLY A 31 -14.19 -10.11 2.51
N ILE A 32 -14.61 -10.95 1.57
CA ILE A 32 -14.02 -12.29 1.41
C ILE A 32 -12.62 -12.12 0.81
N ILE A 33 -11.66 -12.84 1.39
CA ILE A 33 -10.29 -12.95 0.90
C ILE A 33 -9.99 -14.43 0.70
N THR A 34 -9.60 -14.79 -0.51
CA THR A 34 -9.17 -16.14 -0.90
C THR A 34 -7.78 -16.04 -1.51
N ILE A 35 -6.80 -16.69 -0.89
CA ILE A 35 -5.46 -16.82 -1.47
C ILE A 35 -5.39 -18.10 -2.28
N VAL A 36 -4.95 -17.98 -3.53
CA VAL A 36 -4.64 -19.07 -4.43
C VAL A 36 -3.13 -19.09 -4.62
N TRP A 37 -2.52 -20.18 -4.18
CA TRP A 37 -1.07 -20.35 -4.23
C TRP A 37 -0.72 -21.77 -4.66
N TYR A 38 0.32 -21.89 -5.51
CA TYR A 38 0.88 -23.16 -5.92
C TYR A 38 2.42 -23.06 -5.91
N PRO A 39 3.13 -24.12 -5.48
CA PRO A 39 4.59 -24.09 -5.30
C PRO A 39 5.38 -23.92 -6.60
N THR A 40 4.74 -24.07 -7.76
CA THR A 40 5.35 -23.96 -9.09
C THR A 40 4.96 -22.68 -9.83
N ASN A 41 4.15 -21.80 -9.24
CA ASN A 41 3.71 -20.57 -9.89
C ASN A 41 4.85 -19.54 -9.94
N THR A 42 5.37 -19.26 -11.12
CA THR A 42 6.43 -18.27 -11.33
C THR A 42 5.92 -16.92 -11.85
N SER A 43 4.63 -16.81 -12.17
CA SER A 43 4.00 -15.53 -12.53
C SER A 43 3.98 -14.58 -11.34
N SER A 44 3.99 -13.27 -11.58
CA SER A 44 3.84 -12.26 -10.52
C SER A 44 2.59 -12.51 -9.67
N SER A 45 2.63 -12.05 -8.43
CA SER A 45 1.45 -12.04 -7.55
C SER A 45 0.51 -10.93 -7.99
N TYR A 46 -0.80 -11.15 -7.84
CA TYR A 46 -1.81 -10.17 -8.20
C TYR A 46 -3.16 -10.44 -7.54
N TYR A 47 -3.89 -9.37 -7.27
CA TYR A 47 -5.30 -9.35 -6.93
C TYR A 47 -6.19 -9.47 -8.18
N THR A 48 -7.36 -10.11 -8.01
CA THR A 48 -8.47 -10.06 -8.97
C THR A 48 -9.78 -9.72 -8.27
N HIS A 49 -10.62 -8.94 -8.98
CA HIS A 49 -11.93 -8.51 -8.51
C HIS A 49 -12.76 -9.67 -7.96
N GLY A 50 -13.37 -9.47 -6.78
CA GLY A 50 -14.15 -10.51 -6.09
C GLY A 50 -13.36 -11.31 -5.05
N GLY A 51 -12.21 -10.80 -4.60
CA GLY A 51 -11.55 -11.29 -3.38
C GLY A 51 -10.55 -12.41 -3.58
N LYS A 52 -10.11 -12.69 -4.82
CA LYS A 52 -9.09 -13.71 -5.09
C LYS A 52 -7.73 -13.06 -5.29
N ILE A 53 -6.75 -13.57 -4.56
CA ILE A 53 -5.34 -13.16 -4.63
C ILE A 53 -4.54 -14.35 -5.12
N TYR A 54 -3.79 -14.17 -6.19
CA TYR A 54 -2.90 -15.17 -6.73
C TYR A 54 -1.48 -14.85 -6.29
N LEU A 55 -0.83 -15.79 -5.63
CA LEU A 55 0.54 -15.63 -5.15
C LEU A 55 1.50 -16.47 -6.00
N ASN A 56 2.67 -15.92 -6.26
CA ASN A 56 3.80 -16.67 -6.79
C ASN A 56 4.40 -17.61 -5.72
N GLN A 57 5.23 -18.55 -6.15
CA GLN A 57 5.80 -19.61 -5.32
C GLN A 57 6.56 -19.13 -4.07
N ASN A 58 7.05 -17.89 -4.08
CA ASN A 58 7.90 -17.31 -3.03
C ASN A 58 7.23 -16.15 -2.28
N SER A 59 6.13 -15.58 -2.77
CA SER A 59 5.43 -14.48 -2.11
C SER A 59 4.94 -14.78 -0.70
N PRO A 60 4.52 -16.00 -0.33
CA PRO A 60 4.15 -16.30 1.05
C PRO A 60 5.28 -16.11 2.07
N ALA A 61 6.55 -16.04 1.62
CA ALA A 61 7.69 -15.78 2.49
C ALA A 61 7.98 -14.27 2.67
N SER A 62 7.35 -13.40 1.88
CA SER A 62 7.45 -11.94 2.03
C SER A 62 6.35 -11.46 2.96
N LYS A 63 6.71 -10.62 3.95
CA LYS A 63 5.73 -9.99 4.84
C LYS A 63 4.84 -8.95 4.15
N SER A 64 5.27 -8.43 3.00
CA SER A 64 4.63 -7.27 2.36
C SER A 64 3.75 -7.66 1.18
N ILE A 65 4.17 -8.63 0.35
CA ILE A 65 3.47 -8.95 -0.91
C ILE A 65 2.04 -9.43 -0.66
N THR A 66 1.84 -10.41 0.23
CA THR A 66 0.46 -10.89 0.51
C THR A 66 -0.44 -9.76 1.01
N VAL A 67 0.07 -8.92 1.92
CA VAL A 67 -0.68 -7.82 2.51
C VAL A 67 -0.98 -6.73 1.49
N HIS A 68 -0.03 -6.44 0.59
CA HIS A 68 -0.20 -5.53 -0.54
C HIS A 68 -1.37 -5.98 -1.44
N GLU A 69 -1.42 -7.26 -1.83
CA GLU A 69 -2.55 -7.76 -2.63
C GLU A 69 -3.87 -7.76 -1.86
N ILE A 70 -3.84 -7.97 -0.54
CA ILE A 70 -5.02 -7.81 0.32
C ILE A 70 -5.48 -6.36 0.31
N ALA A 71 -4.57 -5.39 0.33
CA ALA A 71 -4.89 -3.96 0.32
C ALA A 71 -5.68 -3.56 -0.93
N HIS A 72 -5.35 -4.11 -2.10
CA HIS A 72 -6.14 -3.96 -3.31
C HIS A 72 -7.58 -4.46 -3.14
N ASN A 73 -7.78 -5.60 -2.49
CA ASN A 73 -9.12 -6.10 -2.20
C ASN A 73 -9.90 -5.16 -1.26
N TYR A 74 -9.25 -4.61 -0.25
CA TYR A 74 -9.87 -3.62 0.64
C TYR A 74 -10.29 -2.38 -0.16
N MET A 75 -9.40 -1.82 -1.00
CA MET A 75 -9.74 -0.67 -1.83
C MET A 75 -10.93 -0.98 -2.75
N TYR A 76 -10.92 -2.11 -3.45
CA TYR A 76 -12.04 -2.53 -4.30
C TYR A 76 -13.36 -2.61 -3.52
N ASN A 77 -13.36 -3.23 -2.34
CA ASN A 77 -14.58 -3.40 -1.54
C ASN A 77 -15.12 -2.08 -0.98
N ILE A 78 -14.25 -1.12 -0.66
CA ILE A 78 -14.65 0.22 -0.21
C ILE A 78 -15.24 1.02 -1.38
N TYR A 79 -14.58 0.96 -2.53
CA TYR A 79 -14.93 1.80 -3.67
C TYR A 79 -16.12 1.22 -4.44
N GLY A 80 -16.25 -0.12 -4.47
CA GLY A 80 -17.16 -0.87 -5.34
C GLY A 80 -16.57 -1.11 -6.74
N SER A 81 -15.40 -0.55 -7.02
CA SER A 81 -14.62 -0.71 -8.25
C SER A 81 -13.17 -0.31 -7.98
N MET A 82 -12.22 -0.85 -8.74
CA MET A 82 -10.85 -0.31 -8.70
C MET A 82 -10.79 1.06 -9.41
N PRO A 83 -9.98 2.01 -8.92
CA PRO A 83 -9.66 3.22 -9.65
C PRO A 83 -9.12 2.94 -11.06
N SER A 84 -9.28 3.92 -11.95
CA SER A 84 -8.70 3.85 -13.29
C SER A 84 -7.18 3.95 -13.24
N THR A 85 -6.47 2.91 -13.69
CA THR A 85 -5.01 2.81 -13.69
C THR A 85 -4.44 2.69 -15.12
N PRO A 86 -4.56 3.73 -15.98
CA PRO A 86 -4.07 3.66 -17.35
C PRO A 86 -2.55 3.41 -17.38
N SER A 87 -2.09 2.54 -18.29
CA SER A 87 -0.66 2.24 -18.48
C SER A 87 0.06 1.74 -17.21
N CYS A 88 -0.64 1.01 -16.34
CA CYS A 88 -0.10 0.51 -15.08
C CYS A 88 0.71 -0.80 -15.23
N SER A 89 0.95 -1.30 -16.45
CA SER A 89 1.72 -2.54 -16.64
C SER A 89 2.72 -2.38 -17.79
N PRO A 90 4.04 -2.54 -17.53
CA PRO A 90 4.65 -2.70 -16.21
C PRO A 90 4.65 -1.38 -15.38
N HIS A 91 4.72 -1.49 -14.06
CA HIS A 91 5.02 -0.40 -13.13
C HIS A 91 6.15 -0.83 -12.17
N TYR A 92 6.79 0.13 -11.51
CA TYR A 92 7.88 -0.12 -10.57
C TYR A 92 7.82 0.89 -9.40
N MET A 93 8.24 0.44 -8.22
CA MET A 93 8.22 1.20 -6.97
C MET A 93 8.87 2.59 -7.07
N ASP A 94 9.95 2.70 -7.84
CA ASP A 94 10.83 3.86 -7.90
C ASP A 94 10.64 4.74 -9.15
N SER A 95 9.73 4.34 -10.04
CA SER A 95 9.58 4.94 -11.38
C SER A 95 8.18 5.48 -11.60
N ALA A 96 8.07 6.51 -12.44
CA ALA A 96 6.77 7.10 -12.76
C ALA A 96 5.91 6.16 -13.61
N SER A 97 4.64 6.05 -13.25
CA SER A 97 3.57 5.40 -14.02
C SER A 97 2.45 6.42 -14.28
N SER A 98 1.18 6.02 -14.23
CA SER A 98 0.07 6.99 -14.15
C SER A 98 -0.24 7.35 -12.70
N GLN A 99 -0.76 8.55 -12.45
CA GLN A 99 -1.16 8.96 -11.08
C GLN A 99 -2.20 8.03 -10.46
N GLY A 100 -3.06 7.42 -11.28
CA GLY A 100 -4.01 6.41 -10.81
C GLY A 100 -3.33 5.12 -10.39
N CYS A 101 -2.40 4.62 -11.21
CA CYS A 101 -1.57 3.45 -10.87
C CYS A 101 -0.78 3.71 -9.58
N ALA A 102 -0.05 4.83 -9.52
CA ALA A 102 0.73 5.22 -8.36
C ALA A 102 -0.10 5.35 -7.07
N TRP A 103 -1.36 5.81 -7.18
CA TRP A 103 -2.26 5.85 -6.04
C TRP A 103 -2.70 4.46 -5.57
N VAL A 104 -3.12 3.58 -6.49
CA VAL A 104 -3.58 2.23 -6.17
C VAL A 104 -2.44 1.39 -5.57
N GLU A 105 -1.28 1.41 -6.21
CA GLU A 105 -0.08 0.69 -5.77
C GLU A 105 0.52 1.30 -4.49
N GLY A 106 0.60 2.64 -4.44
CA GLY A 106 1.14 3.36 -3.28
C GLY A 106 0.30 3.15 -2.02
N TRP A 107 -1.03 3.11 -2.15
CA TRP A 107 -1.92 2.75 -1.05
C TRP A 107 -1.68 1.31 -0.57
N ALA A 108 -1.53 0.37 -1.50
CA ALA A 108 -1.30 -1.04 -1.17
C ALA A 108 0.05 -1.25 -0.46
N ASN A 109 1.08 -0.56 -0.94
CA ASN A 109 2.40 -0.50 -0.29
C ASN A 109 2.30 0.07 1.12
N PHE A 110 1.70 1.25 1.30
CA PHE A 110 1.50 1.87 2.62
C PHE A 110 0.77 0.95 3.61
N LEU A 111 -0.31 0.30 3.17
CA LEU A 111 -1.06 -0.60 4.04
C LEU A 111 -0.22 -1.79 4.51
N SER A 112 0.66 -2.30 3.64
CA SER A 112 1.61 -3.35 4.03
C SER A 112 2.61 -2.87 5.08
N LEU A 113 3.07 -1.61 5.02
CA LEU A 113 3.94 -1.02 6.04
C LEU A 113 3.21 -0.90 7.38
N TYR A 114 1.99 -0.35 7.35
CA TYR A 114 1.15 -0.17 8.53
C TYR A 114 0.87 -1.50 9.25
N VAL A 115 0.46 -2.53 8.51
CA VAL A 115 0.15 -3.87 9.06
C VAL A 115 1.39 -4.57 9.61
N ASN A 116 2.56 -4.30 9.04
CA ASN A 116 3.83 -4.88 9.50
C ASN A 116 4.56 -4.02 10.55
N PHE A 117 3.99 -2.85 10.90
CA PHE A 117 4.60 -1.88 11.83
C PHE A 117 6.05 -1.53 11.47
N SER A 118 6.32 -1.38 10.18
CA SER A 118 7.68 -1.16 9.67
C SER A 118 7.64 -0.38 8.35
N PRO A 119 8.56 0.57 8.12
CA PRO A 119 8.67 1.28 6.84
C PRO A 119 9.33 0.43 5.74
N ILE A 120 9.74 -0.80 6.08
CA ILE A 120 10.41 -1.71 5.16
C ILE A 120 9.40 -2.51 4.35
N PHE A 121 9.44 -2.33 3.03
CA PHE A 121 8.74 -3.20 2.09
C PHE A 121 9.65 -4.36 1.68
N GLU A 122 9.19 -5.59 1.87
CA GLU A 122 9.90 -6.82 1.50
C GLU A 122 9.35 -7.38 0.19
N TYR A 123 10.17 -7.41 -0.86
CA TYR A 123 9.81 -8.01 -2.13
C TYR A 123 9.77 -9.54 -2.07
N THR A 124 9.14 -10.15 -3.08
CA THR A 124 9.32 -11.58 -3.32
C THR A 124 10.80 -11.89 -3.48
N GLY A 125 11.31 -12.86 -2.70
CA GLY A 125 12.73 -13.24 -2.71
C GLY A 125 13.56 -12.62 -1.57
N GLY A 126 12.97 -11.68 -0.81
CA GLY A 126 13.53 -11.17 0.44
C GLY A 126 14.47 -9.96 0.28
N SER A 127 14.59 -9.38 -0.91
CA SER A 127 15.13 -8.02 -1.02
C SER A 127 14.16 -7.03 -0.40
N THR A 128 14.68 -5.93 0.11
CA THR A 128 13.89 -4.94 0.86
C THR A 128 14.15 -3.54 0.36
N VAL A 129 13.18 -2.65 0.53
CA VAL A 129 13.35 -1.20 0.36
C VAL A 129 12.73 -0.47 1.54
N ASN A 130 13.38 0.60 2.02
CA ASN A 130 12.81 1.47 3.03
C ASN A 130 11.99 2.57 2.34
N LEU A 131 10.67 2.60 2.56
CA LEU A 131 9.77 3.59 1.95
C LEU A 131 9.64 4.88 2.77
N GLU A 132 10.22 4.95 3.96
CA GLU A 132 10.46 6.21 4.69
C GLU A 132 11.55 7.04 3.97
N ASN A 133 12.49 6.39 3.27
CA ASN A 133 13.51 7.06 2.48
C ASN A 133 13.40 6.74 0.99
N THR A 134 12.64 7.56 0.29
CA THR A 134 12.43 7.44 -1.15
C THR A 134 13.36 8.32 -1.98
N SER A 135 14.39 8.93 -1.40
CA SER A 135 15.22 9.98 -2.03
C SER A 135 15.79 9.62 -3.42
N SER A 136 16.07 8.34 -3.68
CA SER A 136 16.59 7.85 -4.97
C SER A 136 15.52 7.63 -6.05
N PHE A 137 14.23 7.69 -5.71
CA PHE A 137 13.13 7.41 -6.63
C PHE A 137 12.88 8.63 -7.52
N ALA A 138 12.21 8.42 -8.66
CA ALA A 138 11.65 9.50 -9.44
C ALA A 138 10.75 10.42 -8.58
N SER A 139 10.59 11.67 -9.00
CA SER A 139 9.82 12.66 -8.25
C SER A 139 8.34 12.65 -8.58
N GLY A 140 7.52 13.06 -7.61
CA GLY A 140 6.11 13.37 -7.80
C GLY A 140 5.14 12.22 -7.55
N ASP A 141 3.85 12.55 -7.66
CA ASP A 141 2.72 11.68 -7.26
C ASP A 141 2.34 10.62 -8.30
N SER A 142 3.14 10.48 -9.35
CA SER A 142 3.05 9.40 -10.33
C SER A 142 3.97 8.22 -9.99
N VAL A 143 4.66 8.26 -8.85
CA VAL A 143 5.57 7.21 -8.37
C VAL A 143 4.97 6.55 -7.13
N GLU A 144 4.64 5.26 -7.22
CA GLU A 144 3.92 4.55 -6.15
C GLU A 144 4.69 4.53 -4.82
N GLY A 145 6.01 4.45 -4.86
CA GLY A 145 6.86 4.50 -3.68
C GLY A 145 6.81 5.87 -2.99
N ARG A 146 6.72 6.97 -3.75
CA ARG A 146 6.57 8.33 -3.17
C ARG A 146 5.20 8.50 -2.51
N VAL A 147 4.16 7.96 -3.11
CA VAL A 147 2.81 7.96 -2.52
C VAL A 147 2.79 7.15 -1.22
N ALA A 148 3.40 5.97 -1.22
CA ALA A 148 3.49 5.12 -0.03
C ALA A 148 4.29 5.79 1.10
N GLY A 149 5.45 6.37 0.78
CA GLY A 149 6.28 7.12 1.73
C GLY A 149 5.55 8.34 2.28
N ALA A 150 4.86 9.11 1.44
CA ALA A 150 4.08 10.26 1.91
C ALA A 150 2.98 9.88 2.92
N LEU A 151 2.29 8.76 2.68
CA LEU A 151 1.29 8.24 3.62
C LEU A 151 1.93 7.69 4.91
N TRP A 152 3.13 7.11 4.80
CA TRP A 152 3.90 6.62 5.95
C TRP A 152 4.36 7.78 6.84
N ASP A 153 4.97 8.82 6.28
CA ASP A 153 5.42 10.02 7.00
C ASP A 153 4.21 10.76 7.64
N MET A 154 3.05 10.76 6.97
CA MET A 154 1.83 11.27 7.61
C MET A 154 1.41 10.43 8.82
N TYR A 155 1.72 9.14 8.86
CA TYR A 155 1.26 8.22 9.90
C TYR A 155 2.24 8.10 11.07
N ASP A 156 3.53 8.05 10.80
CA ASP A 156 4.51 7.67 11.80
C ASP A 156 4.87 8.85 12.73
N ALA A 157 5.62 8.54 13.78
CA ALA A 157 6.03 9.51 14.79
C ALA A 157 7.47 9.99 14.60
N ALA A 158 8.16 9.51 13.55
CA ALA A 158 9.59 9.66 13.36
C ALA A 158 9.92 10.88 12.49
N ASN A 159 9.46 12.05 12.92
CA ASN A 159 9.62 13.30 12.18
C ASN A 159 11.07 13.58 11.74
N GLU A 160 11.29 13.71 10.43
CA GLU A 160 12.59 14.00 9.84
C GLU A 160 12.56 14.97 8.64
N GLY A 161 13.46 15.95 8.62
CA GLY A 161 13.56 16.91 7.52
C GLY A 161 12.31 17.77 7.36
N ASP A 162 11.59 17.59 6.24
CA ASP A 162 10.29 18.22 6.01
C ASP A 162 9.15 17.46 6.70
N ASP A 163 9.30 16.16 6.98
CA ASP A 163 8.33 15.43 7.79
C ASP A 163 8.35 15.90 9.25
N LYS A 164 7.21 16.40 9.73
CA LYS A 164 7.08 17.14 11.00
C LYS A 164 5.79 16.84 11.75
N TYR A 165 4.91 16.02 11.18
CA TYR A 165 3.55 15.89 11.70
C TYR A 165 3.04 14.46 11.60
N THR A 166 2.63 13.94 12.74
CA THR A 166 1.96 12.65 12.85
C THR A 166 0.44 12.82 12.81
N PHE A 167 -0.23 11.94 12.07
CA PHE A 167 -1.67 11.86 11.99
C PHE A 167 -2.17 10.44 12.31
N ALA A 168 -3.36 10.36 12.89
CA ALA A 168 -3.98 9.06 13.15
C ALA A 168 -4.26 8.33 11.83
N PHE A 169 -3.94 7.02 11.80
CA PHE A 169 -4.29 6.14 10.68
C PHE A 169 -5.76 6.25 10.30
N SER A 170 -6.65 6.41 11.29
CA SER A 170 -8.09 6.61 11.07
C SER A 170 -8.41 7.81 10.17
N SER A 171 -7.68 8.92 10.32
CA SER A 171 -7.84 10.12 9.47
C SER A 171 -7.34 9.89 8.05
N ILE A 172 -6.16 9.26 7.93
CA ILE A 172 -5.53 8.89 6.64
C ILE A 172 -6.47 7.98 5.86
N TYR A 173 -6.94 6.93 6.53
CA TYR A 173 -7.87 5.97 5.98
C TYR A 173 -9.21 6.60 5.59
N ARG A 174 -9.77 7.47 6.44
CA ARG A 174 -11.07 8.12 6.20
C ARG A 174 -11.07 8.97 4.93
N ALA A 175 -9.98 9.68 4.64
CA ALA A 175 -9.87 10.50 3.43
C ALA A 175 -9.94 9.66 2.14
N MET A 176 -9.35 8.46 2.14
CA MET A 176 -9.51 7.48 1.07
C MET A 176 -10.95 6.91 1.04
N TYR A 177 -11.42 6.44 2.21
CA TYR A 177 -12.70 5.73 2.34
C TYR A 177 -13.92 6.55 1.90
N ASP A 178 -14.03 7.81 2.31
CA ASP A 178 -15.24 8.62 2.08
C ASP A 178 -15.42 9.08 0.64
N SER A 179 -14.39 8.99 -0.19
CA SER A 179 -14.35 9.78 -1.44
C SER A 179 -14.04 8.98 -2.67
N LYS A 180 -13.62 7.72 -2.53
CA LYS A 180 -13.45 6.81 -3.67
C LYS A 180 -12.57 7.45 -4.75
N VAL A 181 -11.48 8.09 -4.30
CA VAL A 181 -10.59 8.93 -5.11
C VAL A 181 -9.73 8.09 -6.02
N ASN A 182 -9.43 8.62 -7.20
CA ASN A 182 -8.66 7.93 -8.24
C ASN A 182 -7.18 8.25 -8.21
N THR A 183 -6.77 9.37 -7.60
CA THR A 183 -5.38 9.82 -7.58
C THR A 183 -5.00 10.34 -6.19
N PHE A 184 -3.70 10.45 -5.92
CA PHE A 184 -3.21 11.02 -4.67
C PHE A 184 -3.54 12.52 -4.54
N SER A 185 -3.63 13.25 -5.67
CA SER A 185 -4.05 14.65 -5.67
C SER A 185 -5.53 14.82 -5.27
N GLU A 186 -6.40 13.91 -5.72
CA GLU A 186 -7.79 13.86 -5.29
C GLU A 186 -7.90 13.48 -3.80
N TYR A 187 -7.08 12.53 -3.34
CA TYR A 187 -6.95 12.21 -1.91
C TYR A 187 -6.58 13.45 -1.09
N TRP A 188 -5.57 14.22 -1.51
CA TRP A 188 -5.16 15.45 -0.82
C TRP A 188 -6.27 16.51 -0.79
N THR A 189 -6.96 16.68 -1.91
CA THR A 189 -8.13 17.57 -1.98
C THR A 189 -9.19 17.14 -0.98
N LYS A 190 -9.44 15.84 -0.84
CA LYS A 190 -10.40 15.35 0.15
C LYS A 190 -9.92 15.53 1.58
N TRP A 191 -8.67 15.24 1.88
CA TRP A 191 -8.07 15.44 3.20
C TRP A 191 -8.35 16.86 3.72
N LYS A 192 -8.10 17.87 2.86
CA LYS A 192 -8.42 19.27 3.15
C LYS A 192 -9.92 19.50 3.34
N ALA A 193 -10.77 18.94 2.47
CA ALA A 193 -12.22 19.10 2.55
C ALA A 193 -12.85 18.45 3.80
N LEU A 194 -12.20 17.44 4.39
CA LEU A 194 -12.58 16.84 5.68
C LEU A 194 -12.15 17.69 6.89
N GLY A 195 -11.44 18.81 6.65
CA GLY A 195 -10.96 19.70 7.72
C GLY A 195 -9.72 19.17 8.43
N TYR A 196 -9.04 18.16 7.88
CA TYR A 196 -7.76 17.71 8.43
C TYR A 196 -6.65 18.73 8.16
N SER A 197 -5.65 18.75 9.04
CA SER A 197 -4.61 19.77 9.02
C SER A 197 -3.83 19.76 7.69
N THR A 198 -3.69 20.94 7.09
CA THR A 198 -2.88 21.12 5.87
C THR A 198 -1.38 20.96 6.12
N ASN A 199 -0.95 20.86 7.37
CA ASN A 199 0.44 20.61 7.74
C ASN A 199 0.97 19.26 7.22
N ALA A 200 0.07 18.30 6.95
CA ALA A 200 0.39 17.05 6.26
C ALA A 200 1.12 17.24 4.92
N LYS A 201 1.00 18.42 4.30
CA LYS A 201 1.76 18.74 3.08
C LYS A 201 3.28 18.68 3.27
N ASP A 202 3.77 18.88 4.50
CA ASP A 202 5.21 18.85 4.77
C ASP A 202 5.73 17.39 4.73
N CYS A 203 4.98 16.44 5.29
CA CYS A 203 5.20 14.99 5.12
C CYS A 203 5.11 14.56 3.64
N ILE A 204 4.12 15.09 2.91
CA ILE A 204 3.96 14.83 1.47
C ILE A 204 5.16 15.37 0.67
N LYS A 205 5.66 16.55 1.04
CA LYS A 205 6.80 17.24 0.41
C LYS A 205 8.12 16.52 0.62
N GLN A 206 8.32 15.88 1.78
CA GLN A 206 9.47 15.01 2.05
C GLN A 206 9.64 13.94 0.96
N ASN A 207 8.52 13.44 0.43
CA ASN A 207 8.48 12.47 -0.66
C ASN A 207 8.44 13.11 -2.06
N SER A 208 8.91 14.34 -2.22
CA SER A 208 8.97 15.08 -3.50
C SER A 208 7.62 15.29 -4.20
N ILE A 209 6.51 15.19 -3.46
CA ILE A 209 5.17 15.51 -3.95
C ILE A 209 4.81 16.92 -3.46
N ILE A 210 4.51 17.82 -4.39
CA ILE A 210 4.27 19.23 -4.04
C ILE A 210 2.82 19.58 -4.35
N TYR A 211 2.06 19.89 -3.29
CA TYR A 211 0.71 20.41 -3.38
C TYR A 211 0.57 21.74 -2.65
N SER A 212 -0.37 22.57 -3.10
CA SER A 212 -0.77 23.82 -2.45
C SER A 212 -1.73 23.61 -1.27
#